data_AF-A0AAU9UPQ5-F1
#
_entry.id   AF-A0AAU9UPQ5-F1
#
_cell.length_a   1.000
_cell.length_b   1.000
_cell.length_c   1.000
_cell.angle_alpha   90.00
_cell.angle_beta   90.00
_cell.angle_gamma   90.00
#
_symmetry.space_group_name_H-M   'P 1'
#
loop_
_entity.id
_entity.type
_entity.pdbx_description
1 polymer ?
#
loop_
_entity_poly.entity_id
_entity_poly.type
_entity_poly.pdbx_seq_one_letter_code
_entity_poly.pdbx_strand_id
1 'polypeptide(L)'
;MPLQIILMVMNTFAFQNTIVHWVRDHRMHHKYSDTDADPHNPTRGVFYSHMGWLLVRKNEEVKKRGKFIDMSDIYSNPVLMFQKKYAIPFVGTVCFLLPTVIPMYFFGESLNTAWHVTILRYISLIHATLLINSVAHLYGTKPYDKTIKPTQNLLVSLIAFGEGFHNYHHVFPWDYRTAELGNNALNSTTWFIDFFAWLGWAYDLKTASDDLVQSRLKRTGDGNNTWGVKML
;
A
#
# COMPACT_ATOMS: atom_id res chain seq x y z
N MET A 1 18.33 7.99 -7.45
CA MET A 1 18.70 6.58 -7.76
C MET A 1 18.91 5.73 -6.51
N PRO A 2 19.74 6.12 -5.51
CA PRO A 2 20.02 5.25 -4.35
C PRO A 2 18.77 4.82 -3.56
N LEU A 3 17.87 5.77 -3.26
CA LEU A 3 16.61 5.47 -2.58
C LEU A 3 15.73 4.47 -3.33
N GLN A 4 15.65 4.57 -4.66
CA GLN A 4 14.85 3.61 -5.47
C GLN A 4 15.37 2.18 -5.35
N ILE A 5 16.70 2.00 -5.28
CA ILE A 5 17.29 0.68 -5.08
C ILE A 5 16.96 0.14 -3.69
N ILE A 6 17.08 0.98 -2.65
CA ILE A 6 16.72 0.61 -1.27
C ILE A 6 15.25 0.17 -1.20
N LEU A 7 14.34 1.00 -1.72
CA LEU A 7 12.90 0.70 -1.75
C LEU A 7 12.59 -0.57 -2.54
N MET A 8 13.30 -0.81 -3.64
CA MET A 8 13.14 -2.04 -4.44
C MET A 8 13.55 -3.29 -3.66
N VAL A 9 14.64 -3.23 -2.89
CA VAL A 9 15.06 -4.32 -2.00
C VAL A 9 14.03 -4.51 -0.87
N MET A 10 13.58 -3.44 -0.23
CA MET A 10 12.54 -3.48 0.81
C MET A 10 11.23 -4.08 0.30
N ASN A 11 10.79 -3.71 -0.92
CA ASN A 11 9.62 -4.32 -1.55
C ASN A 11 9.83 -5.82 -1.81
N THR A 12 11.05 -6.23 -2.17
CA THR A 12 11.38 -7.65 -2.39
C THR A 12 11.29 -8.45 -1.09
N PHE A 13 11.64 -7.86 0.07
CA PHE A 13 11.40 -8.47 1.40
C PHE A 13 9.91 -8.69 1.70
N ALA A 14 9.03 -7.84 1.19
CA ALA A 14 7.58 -7.91 1.45
C ALA A 14 6.89 -9.02 0.65
N PHE A 15 7.45 -9.40 -0.51
CA PHE A 15 6.91 -10.42 -1.42
C PHE A 15 5.42 -10.28 -1.74
N GLN A 16 5.03 -9.12 -2.29
CA GLN A 16 3.66 -8.83 -2.72
C GLN A 16 3.53 -8.71 -4.24
N ASN A 17 4.13 -9.65 -4.97
CA ASN A 17 4.47 -9.55 -6.39
C ASN A 17 5.58 -8.53 -6.69
N THR A 18 6.06 -8.53 -7.93
CA THR A 18 6.99 -7.52 -8.44
C THR A 18 6.33 -6.14 -8.43
N ILE A 19 7.11 -5.07 -8.23
CA ILE A 19 6.64 -3.66 -8.26
C ILE A 19 5.82 -3.38 -9.52
N VAL A 20 6.26 -3.87 -10.68
CA VAL A 20 5.56 -3.67 -11.96
C VAL A 20 4.13 -4.22 -11.93
N HIS A 21 3.91 -5.40 -11.34
CA HIS A 21 2.59 -5.99 -11.22
C HIS A 21 1.76 -5.27 -10.16
N TRP A 22 2.37 -4.94 -9.03
CA TRP A 22 1.72 -4.23 -7.93
C TRP A 22 1.20 -2.87 -8.38
N VAL A 23 2.05 -2.05 -9.03
CA VAL A 23 1.67 -0.72 -9.55
C VAL A 23 0.54 -0.81 -10.57
N ARG A 24 0.58 -1.79 -11.50
CA ARG A 24 -0.50 -1.96 -12.47
C ARG A 24 -1.83 -2.25 -11.77
N ASP A 25 -1.83 -3.19 -10.84
CA ASP A 25 -3.05 -3.60 -10.14
C ASP A 25 -3.56 -2.48 -9.20
N HIS A 26 -2.67 -1.71 -8.59
CA HIS A 26 -3.04 -0.57 -7.75
C HIS A 26 -3.56 0.63 -8.58
N ARG A 27 -2.97 0.92 -9.75
CA ARG A 27 -3.53 1.90 -10.70
C ARG A 27 -4.92 1.49 -11.19
N MET A 28 -5.12 0.20 -11.45
CA MET A 28 -6.45 -0.35 -11.75
C MET A 28 -7.43 -0.13 -10.60
N HIS A 29 -7.00 -0.44 -9.37
CA HIS A 29 -7.80 -0.26 -8.17
C HIS A 29 -8.28 1.18 -7.99
N HIS A 30 -7.39 2.18 -8.11
CA HIS A 30 -7.81 3.58 -8.01
C HIS A 30 -8.73 4.01 -9.15
N LYS A 31 -8.42 3.61 -10.39
CA LYS A 31 -9.17 4.06 -11.58
C LYS A 31 -10.56 3.45 -11.67
N TYR A 32 -10.72 2.22 -11.20
CA TYR A 32 -11.95 1.43 -11.33
C TYR A 32 -12.46 0.91 -9.98
N SER A 33 -12.13 1.60 -8.89
CA SER A 33 -12.49 1.24 -7.52
C SER A 33 -13.94 0.79 -7.40
N ASP A 34 -14.17 -0.26 -6.63
CA ASP A 34 -15.51 -0.77 -6.31
C ASP A 34 -16.29 -1.32 -7.52
N THR A 35 -15.61 -1.63 -8.64
CA THR A 35 -16.20 -2.27 -9.82
C THR A 35 -15.56 -3.63 -10.12
N ASP A 36 -16.09 -4.37 -11.10
CA ASP A 36 -15.49 -5.64 -11.54
C ASP A 36 -14.10 -5.50 -12.20
N ALA A 37 -13.68 -4.28 -12.54
CA ALA A 37 -12.34 -3.98 -13.02
C ALA A 37 -11.34 -3.68 -11.87
N ASP A 38 -11.80 -3.61 -10.62
CA ASP A 38 -10.95 -3.54 -9.43
C ASP A 38 -10.43 -4.95 -9.06
N PRO A 39 -9.11 -5.19 -9.03
CA PRO A 39 -8.54 -6.50 -8.70
C PRO A 39 -8.98 -7.05 -7.34
N HIS A 40 -9.26 -6.20 -6.36
CA HIS A 40 -9.67 -6.59 -4.99
C HIS A 40 -10.99 -5.92 -4.60
N ASN A 41 -11.92 -5.85 -5.57
CA ASN A 41 -13.24 -5.26 -5.44
C ASN A 41 -13.93 -5.55 -4.09
N PRO A 42 -14.07 -4.56 -3.18
CA PRO A 42 -14.65 -4.75 -1.87
C PRO A 42 -16.17 -4.95 -1.89
N THR A 43 -16.85 -4.72 -3.03
CA THR A 43 -18.27 -5.06 -3.17
C THR A 43 -18.54 -6.57 -3.17
N ARG A 44 -17.49 -7.38 -3.40
CA ARG A 44 -17.56 -8.86 -3.33
C ARG A 44 -17.38 -9.41 -1.91
N GLY A 45 -17.33 -8.54 -0.91
CA GLY A 45 -17.28 -8.89 0.51
C GLY A 45 -15.86 -8.93 1.08
N VAL A 46 -15.79 -8.86 2.42
CA VAL A 46 -14.55 -8.73 3.20
C VAL A 46 -13.52 -9.81 2.84
N PHE A 47 -13.95 -11.08 2.75
CA PHE A 47 -13.02 -12.18 2.45
C PHE A 47 -12.40 -12.03 1.06
N TYR A 48 -13.19 -11.61 0.07
CA TYR A 48 -12.69 -11.46 -1.30
C TYR A 48 -11.63 -10.37 -1.38
N SER A 49 -11.93 -9.17 -0.87
CA SER A 49 -10.98 -8.05 -0.90
C SER A 49 -9.78 -8.24 0.03
N HIS A 50 -9.94 -9.03 1.10
CA HIS A 50 -8.83 -9.39 1.98
C HIS A 50 -7.88 -10.37 1.28
N MET A 51 -8.34 -11.56 0.89
CA MET A 51 -7.44 -12.61 0.37
C MET A 51 -8.03 -13.40 -0.79
N GLY A 52 -9.36 -13.50 -0.90
CA GLY A 52 -10.01 -14.31 -1.92
C GLY A 52 -9.62 -13.95 -3.35
N TRP A 53 -9.31 -12.68 -3.63
CA TRP A 53 -8.83 -12.23 -4.94
C TRP A 53 -7.50 -12.84 -5.37
N LEU A 54 -6.64 -13.25 -4.41
CA LEU A 54 -5.38 -13.95 -4.68
C LEU A 54 -5.59 -15.44 -4.98
N LEU A 55 -6.73 -16.00 -4.57
CA LEU A 55 -7.02 -17.43 -4.63
C LEU A 55 -7.83 -17.83 -5.87
N VAL A 56 -8.26 -16.85 -6.68
CA VAL A 56 -9.06 -17.07 -7.88
C VAL A 56 -8.44 -16.38 -9.08
N ARG A 57 -8.89 -16.77 -10.28
CA ARG A 57 -8.54 -16.04 -11.49
C ARG A 57 -9.13 -14.63 -11.45
N LYS A 58 -8.36 -13.65 -11.91
CA LYS A 58 -8.83 -12.26 -12.07
C LYS A 58 -10.05 -12.22 -12.98
N ASN A 59 -11.00 -11.35 -12.65
CA ASN A 59 -12.17 -11.05 -13.48
C ASN A 59 -11.73 -10.60 -14.89
N GLU A 60 -12.51 -10.93 -15.92
CA GLU A 60 -12.22 -10.55 -17.31
C GLU A 60 -12.17 -9.02 -17.49
N GLU A 61 -12.96 -8.24 -16.74
CA GLU A 61 -12.90 -6.79 -16.79
C GLU A 61 -11.56 -6.25 -16.28
N VAL A 62 -10.94 -6.86 -15.26
CA VAL A 62 -9.57 -6.51 -14.83
C VAL A 62 -8.57 -6.71 -15.98
N LYS A 63 -8.68 -7.81 -16.72
CA LYS A 63 -7.78 -8.10 -17.85
C LYS A 63 -8.01 -7.15 -19.02
N LYS A 64 -9.27 -6.87 -19.34
CA LYS A 64 -9.66 -5.99 -20.44
C LYS A 64 -9.26 -4.54 -20.17
N ARG A 65 -9.59 -4.03 -19.00
CA ARG A 65 -9.31 -2.64 -18.60
C ARG A 65 -7.83 -2.43 -18.26
N GLY A 66 -7.15 -3.45 -17.77
CA GLY A 66 -5.72 -3.42 -17.46
C GLY A 66 -4.81 -3.08 -18.64
N LYS A 67 -5.28 -3.32 -19.88
CA LYS A 67 -4.55 -2.95 -21.10
C LYS A 67 -4.48 -1.43 -21.34
N PHE A 68 -5.37 -0.66 -20.72
CA PHE A 68 -5.45 0.80 -20.86
C PHE A 68 -4.82 1.55 -19.69
N ILE A 69 -4.12 0.85 -18.80
CA ILE A 69 -3.30 1.47 -17.76
C ILE A 69 -1.96 1.79 -18.37
N ASP A 70 -1.62 3.07 -18.42
CA ASP A 70 -0.28 3.49 -18.77
C ASP A 70 0.71 2.97 -17.72
N MET A 71 1.79 2.38 -18.20
CA MET A 71 2.89 1.80 -17.43
C MET A 71 4.26 2.19 -18.03
N SER A 72 4.27 3.15 -18.96
CA SER A 72 5.47 3.59 -19.68
C SER A 72 6.56 4.08 -18.73
N ASP A 73 6.19 4.85 -17.72
CA ASP A 73 7.05 5.32 -16.64
C ASP A 73 7.70 4.15 -15.88
N ILE A 74 6.93 3.12 -15.57
CA ILE A 74 7.39 1.93 -14.85
C ILE A 74 8.33 1.07 -15.72
N TYR A 75 7.99 0.87 -17.00
CA TYR A 75 8.81 0.07 -17.92
C TYR A 75 10.11 0.77 -18.31
N SER A 76 10.14 2.11 -18.29
CA SER A 76 11.34 2.89 -18.55
C SER A 76 12.33 2.90 -17.38
N ASN A 77 11.91 2.51 -16.17
CA ASN A 77 12.77 2.51 -14.99
C ASN A 77 13.61 1.22 -14.88
N PRO A 78 14.95 1.30 -15.02
CA PRO A 78 15.81 0.11 -15.03
C PRO A 78 15.85 -0.63 -13.68
N VAL A 79 15.66 0.06 -12.55
CA VAL A 79 15.64 -0.55 -11.22
C VAL A 79 14.43 -1.47 -11.07
N LEU A 80 13.26 -1.02 -11.55
CA LEU A 80 12.03 -1.80 -11.50
C LEU A 80 12.08 -2.99 -12.47
N MET A 81 12.66 -2.78 -13.65
CA MET A 81 12.85 -3.83 -14.64
C MET A 81 13.87 -4.88 -14.21
N PHE A 82 14.91 -4.49 -13.46
CA PHE A 82 15.81 -5.42 -12.80
C PHE A 82 15.06 -6.34 -11.84
N GLN A 83 14.28 -5.77 -10.90
CA GLN A 83 13.49 -6.57 -9.96
C GLN A 83 12.54 -7.53 -10.69
N LYS A 84 11.85 -7.03 -11.73
CA LYS A 84 10.95 -7.86 -12.54
C LYS A 84 11.67 -9.02 -13.21
N LYS A 85 12.85 -8.79 -13.79
CA LYS A 85 13.64 -9.79 -14.52
C LYS A 85 14.16 -10.89 -13.60
N TYR A 86 14.58 -10.53 -12.39
CA TYR A 86 15.19 -11.46 -11.43
C TYR A 86 14.26 -11.87 -10.30
N ALA A 87 12.95 -11.63 -10.44
CA ALA A 87 11.97 -11.74 -9.36
C ALA A 87 12.04 -13.08 -8.60
N ILE A 88 12.06 -14.21 -9.30
CA ILE A 88 12.02 -15.55 -8.66
C ILE A 88 13.23 -15.78 -7.76
N PRO A 89 14.48 -15.79 -8.26
CA PRO A 89 15.65 -16.01 -7.41
C PRO A 89 15.80 -14.89 -6.37
N PHE A 90 15.51 -13.65 -6.74
CA PHE A 90 15.73 -12.51 -5.86
C PHE A 90 14.77 -12.48 -4.68
N VAL A 91 13.48 -12.76 -4.89
CA VAL A 91 12.48 -12.87 -3.82
C VAL A 91 12.78 -14.05 -2.90
N GLY A 92 13.09 -15.22 -3.46
CA GLY A 92 13.43 -16.40 -2.66
C GLY A 92 14.60 -16.12 -1.70
N THR A 93 15.65 -15.48 -2.22
CA THR A 93 16.82 -15.11 -1.42
C THR A 93 16.49 -14.03 -0.38
N VAL A 94 15.90 -12.91 -0.79
CA VAL A 94 15.71 -11.74 0.07
C VAL A 94 14.58 -11.95 1.09
N CYS A 95 13.43 -12.47 0.68
CA CYS A 95 12.29 -12.64 1.56
C CYS A 95 12.45 -13.81 2.54
N PHE A 96 13.04 -14.94 2.09
CA PHE A 96 13.03 -16.18 2.87
C PHE A 96 14.43 -16.64 3.31
N LEU A 97 15.39 -16.73 2.39
CA LEU A 97 16.70 -17.29 2.72
C LEU A 97 17.49 -16.40 3.70
N LEU A 98 17.70 -15.12 3.39
CA LEU A 98 18.48 -14.23 4.25
C LEU A 98 17.85 -14.09 5.65
N PRO A 99 16.54 -13.89 5.81
CA PRO A 99 15.92 -13.75 7.13
C PRO A 99 15.94 -15.04 7.95
N THR A 100 16.09 -16.20 7.31
CA THR A 100 16.29 -17.49 7.99
C THR A 100 17.76 -17.72 8.35
N VAL A 101 18.68 -17.46 7.42
CA VAL A 101 20.12 -17.75 7.59
C VAL A 101 20.78 -16.77 8.57
N ILE A 102 20.43 -15.48 8.53
CA ILE A 102 21.07 -14.48 9.40
C ILE A 102 20.93 -14.85 10.89
N PRO A 103 19.74 -15.16 11.42
CA PRO A 103 19.63 -15.57 12.82
C PRO A 103 20.39 -16.84 13.17
N MET A 104 20.45 -17.81 12.25
CA MET A 104 21.19 -19.05 12.49
C MET A 104 22.68 -18.79 12.70
N TYR A 105 23.30 -17.97 11.83
CA TYR A 105 24.74 -17.75 11.86
C TYR A 105 25.18 -16.67 12.84
N PHE A 106 24.38 -15.62 13.03
CA PHE A 106 24.78 -14.45 13.84
C PHE A 106 24.17 -14.44 15.23
N PHE A 107 23.05 -15.16 15.46
CA PHE A 107 22.37 -15.20 16.75
C PHE A 107 22.30 -16.62 17.34
N GLY A 108 22.90 -17.62 16.69
CA GLY A 108 22.94 -19.00 17.17
C GLY A 108 21.59 -19.71 17.16
N GLU A 109 20.63 -19.22 16.37
CA GLU A 109 19.29 -19.79 16.30
C GLU A 109 19.23 -21.12 15.56
N SER A 110 18.27 -21.96 15.92
CA SER A 110 18.01 -23.19 15.18
C SER A 110 17.35 -22.89 13.82
N LEU A 111 17.57 -23.76 12.83
CA LEU A 111 16.85 -23.68 11.55
C LEU A 111 15.33 -23.67 11.76
N ASN A 112 14.84 -24.49 12.68
CA ASN A 112 13.41 -24.59 12.96
C ASN A 112 12.86 -23.24 13.46
N THR A 113 13.50 -22.62 14.44
CA THR A 113 13.08 -21.31 14.97
C THR A 113 13.15 -20.24 13.89
N ALA A 114 14.30 -20.11 13.22
CA ALA A 114 14.54 -19.05 12.24
C ALA A 114 13.59 -19.12 11.04
N TRP A 115 13.30 -20.33 10.56
CA TRP A 115 12.34 -20.55 9.48
C TRP A 115 10.92 -20.15 9.89
N HIS A 116 10.44 -20.64 11.03
CA HIS A 116 9.08 -20.35 11.49
C HIS A 116 8.87 -18.87 11.79
N VAL A 117 9.86 -18.19 12.37
CA VAL A 117 9.82 -16.73 12.57
C VAL A 117 9.79 -15.99 11.24
N THR A 118 10.55 -16.43 10.24
CA THR A 118 10.54 -15.83 8.89
C THR A 118 9.17 -15.98 8.22
N ILE A 119 8.55 -17.14 8.32
CA ILE A 119 7.20 -17.40 7.80
C ILE A 119 6.16 -16.58 8.55
N LEU A 120 6.21 -16.55 9.89
CA LEU A 120 5.30 -15.74 10.70
C LEU A 120 5.38 -14.26 10.31
N ARG A 121 6.61 -13.71 10.19
CA ARG A 121 6.83 -12.33 9.74
C ARG A 121 6.19 -12.06 8.38
N TYR A 122 6.35 -12.97 7.41
CA TYR A 122 5.71 -12.82 6.10
C TYR A 122 4.18 -12.85 6.18
N ILE A 123 3.61 -13.80 6.93
CA ILE A 123 2.16 -13.93 7.10
C ILE A 123 1.58 -12.69 7.80
N SER A 124 2.22 -12.20 8.86
CA SER A 124 1.79 -10.98 9.56
C SER A 124 1.83 -9.76 8.62
N LEU A 125 2.90 -9.62 7.83
CA LEU A 125 3.06 -8.52 6.88
C LEU A 125 1.99 -8.55 5.78
N ILE A 126 1.73 -9.71 5.18
CA ILE A 126 0.73 -9.79 4.11
C ILE A 126 -0.66 -9.47 4.66
N HIS A 127 -1.05 -10.02 5.81
CA HIS A 127 -2.35 -9.70 6.41
C HIS A 127 -2.49 -8.23 6.81
N ALA A 128 -1.42 -7.60 7.32
CA ALA A 128 -1.40 -6.16 7.58
C ALA A 128 -1.72 -5.34 6.32
N THR A 129 -1.16 -5.73 5.17
CA THR A 129 -1.45 -5.05 3.89
C THR A 129 -2.86 -5.35 3.38
N LEU A 130 -3.32 -6.60 3.51
CA LEU A 130 -4.64 -7.02 3.06
C LEU A 130 -5.78 -6.34 3.84
N LEU A 131 -5.53 -5.86 5.08
CA LEU A 131 -6.48 -5.05 5.84
C LEU A 131 -6.82 -3.72 5.15
N ILE A 132 -5.89 -3.14 4.38
CA ILE A 132 -6.13 -1.90 3.63
C ILE A 132 -7.23 -2.14 2.60
N ASN A 133 -7.08 -3.19 1.78
CA ASN A 133 -8.04 -3.54 0.74
C ASN A 133 -9.41 -3.96 1.30
N SER A 134 -9.44 -4.54 2.50
CA SER A 134 -10.67 -5.08 3.09
C SER A 134 -11.32 -4.17 4.12
N VAL A 135 -10.64 -3.95 5.24
CA VAL A 135 -11.20 -3.22 6.39
C VAL A 135 -11.29 -1.74 6.07
N ALA A 136 -10.25 -1.16 5.46
CA ALA A 136 -10.25 0.26 5.13
C ALA A 136 -11.19 0.63 3.97
N HIS A 137 -11.82 -0.34 3.28
CA HIS A 137 -12.92 -0.07 2.33
C HIS A 137 -14.33 -0.22 2.93
N LEU A 138 -14.46 -0.75 4.13
CA LEU A 138 -15.76 -1.16 4.67
C LEU A 138 -16.05 -0.57 6.06
N TYR A 139 -15.03 -0.35 6.88
CA TYR A 139 -15.20 0.03 8.28
C TYR A 139 -14.32 1.24 8.63
N GLY A 140 -14.97 2.37 8.90
CA GLY A 140 -14.32 3.61 9.29
C GLY A 140 -15.16 4.84 8.91
N THR A 141 -14.59 6.03 9.07
CA THR A 141 -15.26 7.29 8.69
C THR A 141 -14.87 7.75 7.29
N LYS A 142 -15.63 8.67 6.71
CA LYS A 142 -15.43 9.20 5.36
C LYS A 142 -15.45 10.73 5.33
N PRO A 143 -14.49 11.37 6.02
CA PRO A 143 -14.47 12.82 6.17
C PRO A 143 -14.33 13.56 4.83
N TYR A 144 -13.65 13.00 3.82
CA TYR A 144 -13.38 13.68 2.54
C TYR A 144 -14.43 13.40 1.47
N ASP A 145 -14.82 12.14 1.32
CA ASP A 145 -15.84 11.75 0.35
C ASP A 145 -16.62 10.53 0.83
N LYS A 146 -17.88 10.76 1.22
CA LYS A 146 -18.80 9.70 1.66
C LYS A 146 -19.39 8.86 0.52
N THR A 147 -19.21 9.30 -0.72
CA THR A 147 -19.78 8.63 -1.91
C THR A 147 -18.93 7.47 -2.40
N ILE A 148 -17.66 7.40 -2.00
CA ILE A 148 -16.75 6.28 -2.29
C ILE A 148 -16.71 5.29 -1.11
N LYS A 149 -16.24 4.06 -1.34
CA LYS A 149 -16.10 3.06 -0.27
C LYS A 149 -14.95 3.26 0.74
N PRO A 150 -13.73 3.66 0.33
CA PRO A 150 -12.59 3.88 1.22
C PRO A 150 -12.94 4.71 2.46
N THR A 151 -12.36 4.34 3.59
CA THR A 151 -12.63 4.88 4.93
C THR A 151 -11.33 5.23 5.65
N GLN A 152 -11.38 6.18 6.58
CA GLN A 152 -10.34 6.37 7.58
C GLN A 152 -10.49 5.31 8.66
N ASN A 153 -9.44 4.54 8.91
CA ASN A 153 -9.42 3.52 9.95
C ASN A 153 -8.10 3.58 10.76
N LEU A 154 -8.20 4.06 12.00
CA LEU A 154 -7.05 4.27 12.88
C LEU A 154 -6.27 2.99 13.19
N LEU A 155 -6.98 1.86 13.36
CA LEU A 155 -6.36 0.57 13.64
C LEU A 155 -5.56 0.08 12.42
N VAL A 156 -6.12 0.25 11.22
CA VAL A 156 -5.38 -0.06 9.99
C VAL A 156 -4.19 0.88 9.84
N SER A 157 -4.31 2.18 10.16
CA SER A 157 -3.17 3.09 10.11
C SER A 157 -2.04 2.65 11.04
N LEU A 158 -2.36 2.17 12.25
CA LEU A 158 -1.36 1.66 13.18
C LEU A 158 -0.69 0.37 12.67
N ILE A 159 -1.47 -0.58 12.16
CA ILE A 159 -0.98 -1.89 11.71
C ILE A 159 -0.20 -1.78 10.38
N ALA A 160 -0.63 -0.87 9.50
CA ALA A 160 -0.10 -0.69 8.15
C ALA A 160 0.70 0.61 8.01
N PHE A 161 1.27 1.12 9.10
CA PHE A 161 2.28 2.19 9.09
C PHE A 161 1.84 3.52 8.42
N GLY A 162 0.54 3.85 8.46
CA GLY A 162 -0.04 5.07 7.90
C GLY A 162 -1.10 4.84 6.84
N GLU A 163 -1.16 3.64 6.26
CA GLU A 163 -2.01 3.38 5.09
C GLU A 163 -3.50 3.18 5.41
N GLY A 164 -3.92 3.41 6.65
CA GLY A 164 -5.34 3.39 7.06
C GLY A 164 -6.06 4.72 6.83
N PHE A 165 -5.37 5.78 6.40
CA PHE A 165 -5.98 7.03 5.96
C PHE A 165 -6.56 6.91 4.52
N HIS A 166 -7.32 5.85 4.29
CA HIS A 166 -7.69 5.37 2.96
C HIS A 166 -8.74 6.22 2.26
N ASN A 167 -9.65 6.87 3.01
CA ASN A 167 -10.59 7.84 2.41
C ASN A 167 -9.85 9.06 1.86
N TYR A 168 -8.81 9.54 2.57
CA TYR A 168 -7.97 10.62 2.07
C TYR A 168 -7.20 10.18 0.82
N HIS A 169 -6.51 9.04 0.93
CA HIS A 169 -5.68 8.50 -0.13
C HIS A 169 -6.45 8.31 -1.45
N HIS A 170 -7.67 7.80 -1.41
CA HIS A 170 -8.49 7.66 -2.62
C HIS A 170 -9.00 8.98 -3.20
N VAL A 171 -9.14 10.01 -2.37
CA VAL A 171 -9.59 11.34 -2.82
C VAL A 171 -8.41 12.15 -3.39
N PHE A 172 -7.21 11.99 -2.82
CA PHE A 172 -5.98 12.68 -3.21
C PHE A 172 -4.84 11.68 -3.48
N PRO A 173 -4.97 10.80 -4.49
CA PRO A 173 -4.00 9.71 -4.73
C PRO A 173 -2.61 10.19 -5.17
N TRP A 174 -2.44 11.49 -5.43
CA TRP A 174 -1.16 12.10 -5.78
C TRP A 174 -0.42 12.71 -4.58
N ASP A 175 -1.05 12.77 -3.40
CA ASP A 175 -0.40 13.29 -2.19
C ASP A 175 0.58 12.24 -1.64
N TYR A 176 1.85 12.62 -1.49
CA TYR A 176 2.90 11.69 -1.07
C TYR A 176 2.70 11.15 0.35
N ARG A 177 1.96 11.88 1.19
CA ARG A 177 1.75 11.54 2.61
C ARG A 177 0.65 10.53 2.83
N THR A 178 -0.20 10.26 1.82
CA THR A 178 -1.40 9.42 1.94
C THR A 178 -2.39 9.83 3.05
N ALA A 179 -2.21 11.01 3.68
CA ALA A 179 -3.01 11.52 4.80
C ALA A 179 -3.11 13.07 4.76
N GLU A 180 -4.21 13.63 5.29
CA GLU A 180 -4.53 15.07 5.21
C GLU A 180 -3.47 15.96 5.84
N LEU A 181 -3.07 15.72 7.08
CA LEU A 181 -2.19 16.64 7.79
C LEU A 181 -1.41 15.90 8.88
N GLY A 182 -0.07 15.94 8.78
CA GLY A 182 0.87 16.30 9.85
C GLY A 182 0.93 15.45 11.12
N ASN A 183 -0.05 14.59 11.41
CA ASN A 183 0.09 13.59 12.44
C ASN A 183 0.88 12.41 11.87
N ASN A 184 2.15 12.70 11.58
CA ASN A 184 3.12 11.71 11.18
C ASN A 184 3.30 10.64 12.28
N ALA A 185 2.76 10.83 13.49
CA ALA A 185 2.85 9.85 14.58
C ALA A 185 2.29 8.48 14.20
N LEU A 186 1.29 8.44 13.30
CA LEU A 186 0.72 7.19 12.79
C LEU A 186 1.08 6.93 11.32
N ASN A 187 1.93 7.76 10.73
CA ASN A 187 2.36 7.64 9.34
C ASN A 187 3.89 7.64 9.27
N SER A 188 4.47 6.52 9.69
CA SER A 188 5.92 6.34 9.65
C SER A 188 6.48 6.30 8.24
N THR A 189 5.65 5.99 7.24
CA THR A 189 6.03 6.06 5.82
C THR A 189 6.37 7.50 5.42
N THR A 190 5.58 8.48 5.85
CA THR A 190 5.85 9.90 5.60
C THR A 190 7.16 10.33 6.26
N TRP A 191 7.41 9.95 7.52
CA TRP A 191 8.70 10.23 8.19
C TRP A 191 9.90 9.65 7.44
N PHE A 192 9.77 8.42 6.94
CA PHE A 192 10.82 7.79 6.16
C PHE A 192 11.11 8.60 4.88
N ILE A 193 10.07 9.02 4.16
CA ILE A 193 10.22 9.84 2.95
C ILE A 193 10.83 11.20 3.29
N ASP A 194 10.35 11.87 4.34
CA ASP A 194 10.85 13.17 4.79
C ASP A 194 12.34 13.12 5.17
N PHE A 195 12.78 12.03 5.83
CA PHE A 195 14.19 11.81 6.13
C PHE A 195 15.04 11.73 4.86
N PHE A 196 14.60 10.98 3.85
CA PHE A 196 15.32 10.91 2.58
C PHE A 196 15.20 12.19 1.75
N ALA A 197 14.15 12.98 1.94
CA ALA A 197 14.04 14.31 1.36
C ALA A 197 15.04 15.28 1.99
N TRP A 198 15.20 15.22 3.31
CA TRP A 198 16.24 15.97 4.03
C TRP A 198 17.67 15.59 3.56
N LEU A 199 17.92 14.32 3.26
CA LEU A 199 19.18 13.86 2.63
C LEU A 199 19.33 14.28 1.15
N GLY A 200 18.30 14.86 0.53
CA GLY A 200 18.29 15.21 -0.89
C GLY A 200 18.09 14.02 -1.85
N TRP A 201 17.67 12.86 -1.34
CA TRP A 201 17.44 11.64 -2.13
C TRP A 201 15.99 11.50 -2.62
N ALA A 202 15.06 12.23 -1.98
CA ALA A 202 13.69 12.44 -2.42
C ALA A 202 13.43 13.94 -2.63
N TYR A 203 12.60 14.28 -3.61
CA TYR A 203 12.25 15.66 -3.97
C TYR A 203 10.95 15.65 -4.78
N ASP A 204 10.41 16.83 -5.12
CA ASP A 204 9.10 16.98 -5.77
C ASP A 204 7.97 16.30 -4.97
N LEU A 205 8.02 16.43 -3.64
CA LEU A 205 7.00 15.90 -2.74
C LEU A 205 5.71 16.71 -2.92
N LYS A 206 4.65 16.05 -3.40
CA LYS A 206 3.37 16.71 -3.71
C LYS A 206 2.39 16.53 -2.56
N THR A 207 1.78 17.63 -2.12
CA THR A 207 0.72 17.62 -1.10
C THR A 207 -0.51 18.32 -1.63
N ALA A 208 -1.70 17.86 -1.23
CA ALA A 208 -2.92 18.63 -1.45
C ALA A 208 -2.86 19.91 -0.60
N SER A 209 -3.30 21.05 -1.15
CA SER A 209 -3.36 22.29 -0.38
C SER A 209 -4.50 22.25 0.63
N ASP A 210 -4.32 22.95 1.76
CA ASP A 210 -5.34 23.02 2.81
C ASP A 210 -6.69 23.50 2.27
N ASP A 211 -6.69 24.53 1.41
CA ASP A 211 -7.92 25.03 0.77
C ASP A 211 -8.63 23.96 -0.08
N LEU A 212 -7.87 23.15 -0.81
CA LEU A 212 -8.42 22.07 -1.61
C LEU A 212 -9.03 20.99 -0.71
N VAL A 213 -8.33 20.61 0.36
CA VAL A 213 -8.83 19.61 1.30
C VAL A 213 -10.08 20.11 2.01
N GLN A 214 -10.07 21.34 2.53
CA GLN A 214 -11.22 21.96 3.19
C GLN A 214 -12.42 22.10 2.25
N SER A 215 -12.19 22.49 1.00
CA SER A 215 -13.26 22.55 0.00
C SER A 215 -13.87 21.18 -0.26
N ARG A 216 -13.05 20.13 -0.27
CA ARG A 216 -13.49 18.74 -0.48
C ARG A 216 -14.29 18.21 0.71
N LEU A 217 -13.80 18.41 1.93
CA LEU A 217 -14.50 18.10 3.19
C LEU A 217 -15.90 18.71 3.21
N LYS A 218 -16.03 20.01 2.91
CA LYS A 218 -17.32 20.71 2.89
C LYS A 218 -18.28 20.19 1.82
N ARG A 219 -17.75 19.80 0.65
CA ARG A 219 -18.57 19.39 -0.49
C ARG A 219 -19.09 17.95 -0.38
N THR A 220 -18.25 17.02 0.06
CA THR A 220 -18.54 15.58 -0.01
C THR A 220 -18.31 14.81 1.29
N GLY A 221 -17.88 15.47 2.35
CA GLY A 221 -17.64 14.84 3.64
C GLY A 221 -18.89 14.28 4.32
N ASP A 222 -18.65 13.35 5.23
CA ASP A 222 -19.67 12.77 6.12
C ASP A 222 -19.90 13.60 7.40
N GLY A 223 -19.15 14.69 7.60
CA GLY A 223 -19.23 15.55 8.78
C GLY A 223 -18.41 15.08 9.99
N ASN A 224 -17.75 13.92 9.88
CA ASN A 224 -16.72 13.53 10.84
C ASN A 224 -15.42 14.28 10.54
N ASN A 225 -14.58 14.45 11.56
CA ASN A 225 -13.21 14.90 11.38
C ASN A 225 -12.30 13.74 10.94
N THR A 226 -11.04 14.07 10.69
CA THR A 226 -9.96 13.17 10.25
C THR A 226 -9.71 11.98 11.16
N TRP A 227 -10.13 12.08 12.42
CA TRP A 227 -9.96 11.09 13.49
C TRP A 227 -11.21 10.26 13.73
N GLY A 228 -12.28 10.50 12.96
CA GLY A 228 -13.56 9.83 13.13
C GLY A 228 -14.40 10.35 14.30
N VAL A 229 -14.11 11.56 14.79
CA VAL A 229 -14.92 12.27 15.79
C VAL A 229 -15.79 13.30 15.08
N LYS A 230 -17.07 13.43 15.46
CA LYS A 230 -17.95 14.47 14.90
C LYS A 230 -17.35 15.87 15.14
N MET A 231 -17.38 16.73 14.12
CA MET A 231 -17.17 18.16 14.36
C MET A 231 -18.38 18.69 15.15
N LEU A 232 -18.12 19.27 16.32
CA LEU A 232 -19.12 19.97 17.14
C LEU A 232 -19.61 21.24 16.43
#